data_AF-A0A9P1CYG4-F1
#
_entry.id   AF-A0A9P1CYG4-F1
#
_cell.length_a   1.000
_cell.length_b   1.000
_cell.length_c   1.000
_cell.angle_alpha   90.00
_cell.angle_beta   90.00
_cell.angle_gamma   90.00
#
_symmetry.space_group_name_H-M   'P 1'
#
loop_
_entity.id
_entity.type
_entity.pdbx_description
1 polymer ?
#
loop_
_entity_poly.entity_id
_entity_poly.type
_entity_poly.pdbx_seq_one_letter_code
_entity_poly.pdbx_strand_id
1 'polypeptide(L)'
;MPGMFVLRAEFEQVEARLLQAEKELQMQAQKMQELQANLEMLQSTKPAQPAMQPAKPSVFQRNFTTTAARERSRTPTVPSVKAASGPRQAPIVAGKPVLSGEASSLVEEFAGQNGLDEKCVEALLAQTPQVQNHVILQGPAEGRNPSAMVMSRIWKAQRELPDLAAQTELQAQVETFIVENSLDEQCSEALRSQSTECQVAVLGQGPASGRNASAMVTGRMAKFQKGII
;
A
#
# COMPACT_ATOMS: atom_id res chain seq x y z
N MET A 1 18.25 7.29 41.99
CA MET A 1 18.01 6.39 40.84
C MET A 1 17.61 5.03 41.40
N PRO A 2 16.32 4.70 41.50
CA PRO A 2 15.89 3.35 41.86
C PRO A 2 16.27 2.40 40.71
N GLY A 3 17.09 1.39 40.99
CA GLY A 3 17.46 0.36 40.01
C GLY A 3 16.24 -0.50 39.67
N MET A 4 15.93 -0.64 38.38
CA MET A 4 14.95 -1.62 37.90
C MET A 4 15.52 -3.02 38.12
N PHE A 5 15.11 -3.67 39.20
CA PHE A 5 15.34 -5.09 39.38
C PHE A 5 14.24 -5.85 38.64
N VAL A 6 14.61 -6.53 37.55
CA VAL A 6 13.70 -7.45 36.84
C VAL A 6 13.40 -8.62 37.77
N LEU A 7 12.12 -8.93 37.95
CA LEU A 7 11.73 -10.06 38.78
C LEU A 7 12.18 -11.36 38.11
N ARG A 8 12.72 -12.30 38.89
CA ARG A 8 13.13 -13.63 38.39
C ARG A 8 12.03 -14.33 37.58
N ALA A 9 10.77 -14.15 37.98
CA ALA A 9 9.62 -14.67 37.27
C ALA A 9 9.44 -14.07 35.86
N GLU A 10 9.76 -12.79 35.66
CA GLU A 10 9.71 -12.15 34.35
C GLU A 10 10.83 -12.67 33.46
N PHE A 11 12.02 -12.89 34.02
CA PHE A 11 13.14 -13.49 33.31
C PHE A 11 12.82 -14.90 32.82
N GLU A 12 12.25 -15.75 33.68
CA GLU A 12 11.84 -17.12 33.32
C GLU A 12 10.76 -17.14 32.22
N GLN A 13 9.84 -16.18 32.22
CA GLN A 13 8.85 -16.03 31.14
C GLN A 13 9.49 -15.64 29.81
N VAL A 14 10.46 -14.73 29.84
CA VAL A 14 11.20 -14.32 28.63
C VAL A 14 12.01 -15.49 28.09
N GLU A 15 12.69 -16.24 28.96
CA GLU A 15 13.47 -17.42 28.59
C GLU A 15 12.58 -18.51 27.96
N ALA A 16 11.40 -18.78 28.53
CA ALA A 16 10.45 -19.73 27.98
C ALA A 16 9.94 -19.31 26.58
N ARG A 17 9.65 -18.02 26.39
CA ARG A 17 9.25 -17.47 25.08
C ARG A 17 10.38 -17.56 24.07
N LEU A 18 11.62 -17.31 24.49
CA LEU A 18 12.79 -17.39 23.63
C LEU A 18 13.03 -18.82 23.16
N LEU A 19 12.97 -19.79 24.07
CA LEU A 19 13.07 -21.22 23.73
C LEU A 19 11.96 -21.68 22.78
N GLN A 20 10.73 -21.20 22.98
CA GLN A 20 9.64 -21.52 22.08
C GLN A 20 9.88 -20.93 20.68
N ALA A 21 10.29 -19.66 20.59
CA ALA A 21 10.59 -19.01 19.33
C ALA A 21 11.75 -19.71 18.60
N GLU A 22 12.80 -20.15 19.32
CA GLU A 22 13.91 -20.91 18.74
C GLU A 22 13.44 -22.23 18.14
N LYS A 23 12.57 -22.96 18.85
CA LYS A 23 12.00 -24.21 18.36
C LYS A 23 11.13 -24.01 17.12
N GLU A 24 10.36 -22.93 17.07
CA GLU A 24 9.55 -22.56 15.91
C GLU A 24 10.43 -22.25 14.68
N LEU A 25 11.52 -21.50 14.86
CA LEU A 25 12.49 -21.20 13.80
C LEU A 25 13.15 -22.48 13.25
N GLN A 26 13.53 -23.42 14.11
CA GLN A 26 14.10 -24.70 13.69
C GLN A 26 13.10 -25.52 12.85
N MET A 27 11.83 -25.54 13.25
CA MET A 27 10.78 -26.24 12.51
C MET A 27 10.54 -25.61 11.13
N GLN A 28 10.53 -24.27 11.05
CA GLN A 28 10.43 -23.56 9.77
C GLN A 28 11.61 -23.84 8.85
N ALA A 29 12.83 -23.88 9.40
CA ALA A 29 14.03 -24.21 8.63
C ALA A 29 13.98 -25.64 8.06
N GLN A 30 13.54 -26.62 8.86
CA GLN A 30 13.34 -28.00 8.40
C GLN A 30 12.31 -28.07 7.26
N LYS A 31 11.17 -27.38 7.41
CA LYS A 31 10.15 -27.31 6.37
C LYS A 31 10.67 -26.69 5.08
N MET A 32 11.49 -25.65 5.18
CA MET A 32 12.11 -25.01 4.02
C MET A 32 13.07 -25.95 3.32
N GLN A 33 13.86 -26.71 4.07
CA GLN A 33 14.78 -27.71 3.52
C GLN A 33 14.03 -28.86 2.81
N GLU A 34 12.90 -29.31 3.37
CA GLU A 34 12.04 -30.32 2.75
C GLU A 34 11.46 -29.82 1.41
N LEU A 35 10.96 -28.58 1.38
CA LEU A 35 10.45 -27.96 0.15
C LEU A 35 11.56 -27.81 -0.90
N GLN A 36 12.77 -27.44 -0.49
CA GLN A 36 13.93 -27.36 -1.39
C GLN A 36 14.28 -28.74 -1.98
N ALA A 37 14.33 -29.79 -1.15
CA ALA A 37 14.58 -31.15 -1.61
C ALA A 37 13.50 -31.65 -2.58
N ASN A 38 12.23 -31.35 -2.32
CA ASN A 38 11.13 -31.68 -3.22
C ASN A 38 11.24 -30.93 -4.57
N LEU A 39 11.63 -29.65 -4.55
CA LEU A 39 11.88 -28.90 -5.77
C LEU A 39 13.06 -29.46 -6.57
N GLU A 40 14.14 -29.87 -5.91
CA GLU A 40 15.31 -30.47 -6.56
C GLU A 40 14.95 -31.82 -7.22
N MET A 41 14.19 -32.66 -6.53
CA MET A 41 13.65 -33.91 -7.09
C MET A 41 12.80 -33.64 -8.34
N LEU A 42 11.95 -32.62 -8.34
CA LEU A 42 11.14 -32.25 -9.50
C LEU A 42 11.99 -31.70 -10.65
N GLN A 43 13.01 -30.88 -10.38
CA GLN A 43 13.90 -30.32 -11.40
C GLN A 43 14.76 -31.39 -12.09
N SER A 44 15.13 -32.46 -11.39
CA SER A 44 15.87 -33.59 -11.97
C SER A 44 15.09 -34.38 -13.03
N THR A 45 13.76 -34.25 -13.08
CA THR A 45 12.89 -34.96 -14.03
C THR A 45 12.60 -34.19 -15.32
N LYS A 46 13.27 -33.06 -15.59
CA LYS A 46 13.07 -32.30 -16.84
C LYS A 46 13.74 -33.06 -18.01
N PRO A 47 12.98 -33.71 -18.93
CA PRO A 47 13.59 -34.35 -20.09
C PRO A 47 14.23 -33.27 -20.97
N ALA A 48 15.47 -33.52 -21.40
CA ALA A 48 16.21 -32.68 -22.31
C ALA A 48 15.39 -32.40 -23.57
N GLN A 49 14.86 -31.18 -23.69
CA GLN A 49 14.28 -30.71 -24.94
C GLN A 49 15.40 -30.50 -25.95
N PRO A 50 15.30 -31.03 -27.19
CA PRO A 50 16.30 -30.82 -28.21
C PRO A 50 16.35 -29.33 -28.62
N ALA A 51 17.57 -28.79 -28.63
CA ALA A 51 17.88 -27.41 -28.99
C ALA A 51 17.36 -27.06 -30.40
N MET A 52 16.32 -26.24 -30.47
CA MET A 52 15.84 -25.62 -31.70
C MET A 52 16.63 -24.32 -31.96
N GLN A 53 17.19 -24.23 -33.17
CA GLN A 53 18.17 -23.25 -33.63
C GLN A 53 17.67 -21.79 -33.59
N PRO A 54 18.57 -20.80 -33.41
CA PRO A 54 18.19 -19.39 -33.48
C PRO A 54 17.92 -18.94 -34.92
N ALA A 55 16.69 -18.53 -35.20
CA ALA A 55 16.30 -17.86 -36.42
C ALA A 55 16.86 -16.41 -36.46
N LYS A 56 17.32 -16.02 -37.64
CA LYS A 56 18.05 -14.78 -37.98
C LYS A 56 17.21 -13.51 -37.72
N PRO A 57 17.83 -12.38 -37.32
CA PRO A 57 17.14 -11.09 -37.27
C PRO A 57 16.94 -10.53 -38.68
N SER A 58 15.68 -10.35 -39.07
CA SER A 58 15.29 -9.65 -40.30
C SER A 58 15.43 -8.14 -40.11
N VAL A 59 16.34 -7.56 -40.88
CA VAL A 59 16.58 -6.13 -41.01
C VAL A 59 15.40 -5.51 -41.75
N PHE A 60 14.65 -4.63 -41.09
CA PHE A 60 13.77 -3.69 -41.77
C PHE A 60 14.17 -2.26 -41.41
N GLN A 61 14.92 -1.67 -42.34
CA GLN A 61 15.12 -0.23 -42.47
C GLN A 61 13.77 0.43 -42.77
N ARG A 62 13.40 1.47 -42.01
CA ARG A 62 12.61 2.58 -42.54
C ARG A 62 13.17 3.90 -42.04
N ASN A 63 13.63 4.65 -43.03
CA ASN A 63 14.01 6.05 -42.99
C ASN A 63 12.80 6.92 -42.65
N PHE A 64 12.98 7.93 -41.79
CA PHE A 64 12.25 9.19 -41.92
C PHE A 64 13.18 10.37 -41.66
N THR A 65 13.08 11.31 -42.59
CA THR A 65 13.89 12.50 -42.81
C THR A 65 13.41 13.68 -41.96
N THR A 66 14.38 14.42 -41.44
CA THR A 66 14.50 15.89 -41.29
C THR A 66 13.25 16.77 -41.39
N THR A 67 13.07 17.65 -40.40
CA THR A 67 12.78 19.12 -40.53
C THR A 67 12.54 19.66 -39.10
N ALA A 68 13.44 20.51 -38.58
CA ALA A 68 13.45 21.97 -38.66
C ALA A 68 12.69 22.66 -37.50
N ALA A 69 13.46 23.43 -36.73
CA ALA A 69 13.14 24.76 -36.17
C ALA A 69 11.80 24.98 -35.43
N ARG A 70 11.88 25.28 -34.14
CA ARG A 70 11.67 26.66 -33.65
C ARG A 70 11.87 26.78 -32.15
N GLU A 71 12.77 27.70 -31.81
CA GLU A 71 12.70 28.50 -30.59
C GLU A 71 11.30 29.09 -30.39
N ARG A 72 10.85 29.16 -29.13
CA ARG A 72 10.19 30.34 -28.56
C ARG A 72 9.91 30.12 -27.07
N SER A 73 10.70 30.82 -26.27
CA SER A 73 10.36 31.37 -24.97
C SER A 73 8.94 31.93 -24.96
N ARG A 74 8.20 31.69 -23.87
CA ARG A 74 7.18 32.59 -23.31
C ARG A 74 6.68 32.05 -21.97
N THR A 75 7.11 32.72 -20.91
CA THR A 75 6.42 32.79 -19.63
C THR A 75 5.03 33.42 -19.82
N PRO A 76 4.05 33.06 -18.98
CA PRO A 76 3.00 34.01 -18.63
C PRO A 76 2.97 34.28 -17.13
N THR A 77 2.98 35.57 -16.85
CA THR A 77 2.89 36.26 -15.57
C THR A 77 1.51 36.08 -14.93
N VAL A 78 1.52 36.00 -13.60
CA VAL A 78 0.41 36.13 -12.63
C VAL A 78 -0.59 37.27 -12.92
N PRO A 79 -1.83 37.14 -12.40
CA PRO A 79 -2.52 38.27 -11.81
C PRO A 79 -2.66 38.12 -10.29
N SER A 80 -2.24 39.20 -9.64
CA SER A 80 -2.37 39.51 -8.22
C SER A 80 -3.83 39.76 -7.84
N VAL A 81 -4.30 39.19 -6.73
CA VAL A 81 -5.44 39.74 -5.97
C VAL A 81 -5.00 39.93 -4.53
N LYS A 82 -4.99 41.21 -4.11
CA LYS A 82 -4.70 41.67 -2.76
C LYS A 82 -5.97 41.65 -1.90
N ALA A 83 -5.74 41.33 -0.62
CA ALA A 83 -6.30 41.90 0.60
C ALA A 83 -7.79 41.69 0.93
N ALA A 84 -8.05 41.08 2.10
CA ALA A 84 -8.63 41.77 3.27
C ALA A 84 -8.77 40.83 4.51
N SER A 85 -7.95 41.10 5.52
CA SER A 85 -8.29 41.23 6.96
C SER A 85 -9.51 40.53 7.57
N GLY A 86 -9.29 39.77 8.66
CA GLY A 86 -10.24 39.67 9.78
C GLY A 86 -10.18 38.36 10.58
N PRO A 87 -9.94 38.38 11.91
CA PRO A 87 -9.73 37.19 12.73
C PRO A 87 -11.06 36.62 13.25
N ARG A 88 -11.20 35.29 13.28
CA ARG A 88 -12.23 34.64 14.12
C ARG A 88 -11.61 33.45 14.85
N GLN A 89 -11.50 33.65 16.15
CA GLN A 89 -11.25 32.62 17.15
C GLN A 89 -12.51 31.78 17.41
N ALA A 90 -12.25 30.61 18.00
CA ALA A 90 -13.09 29.74 18.83
C ALA A 90 -13.79 28.55 18.15
N PRO A 91 -14.07 27.44 18.88
CA PRO A 91 -13.50 26.98 20.15
C PRO A 91 -12.89 25.56 20.08
N ILE A 92 -12.08 25.30 21.11
CA ILE A 92 -11.49 24.04 21.51
C ILE A 92 -12.63 23.01 21.75
N VAL A 93 -12.61 21.89 21.04
CA VAL A 93 -13.31 20.67 21.47
C VAL A 93 -12.26 19.60 21.70
N ALA A 94 -11.96 19.41 22.98
CA ALA A 94 -11.13 18.34 23.49
C ALA A 94 -11.83 16.99 23.24
N GLY A 95 -11.27 16.21 22.33
CA GLY A 95 -11.54 14.78 22.21
C GLY A 95 -10.21 14.09 22.01
N LYS A 96 -9.57 13.66 23.11
CA LYS A 96 -8.41 12.78 23.09
C LYS A 96 -8.87 11.37 22.71
N PRO A 97 -8.41 10.75 21.60
CA PRO A 97 -8.20 9.33 21.56
C PRO A 97 -6.79 9.07 22.10
N VAL A 98 -6.72 8.44 23.27
CA VAL A 98 -5.50 7.99 23.92
C VAL A 98 -4.99 6.77 23.15
N LEU A 99 -4.35 6.97 22.00
CA LEU A 99 -3.59 5.96 21.23
C LEU A 99 -2.39 6.58 20.46
N SER A 100 -1.96 7.80 20.80
CA SER A 100 -1.02 8.63 20.01
C SER A 100 0.42 8.71 20.52
N GLY A 101 0.79 7.92 21.55
CA GLY A 101 2.14 7.93 22.13
C GLY A 101 3.23 7.33 21.24
N GLU A 102 2.92 6.25 20.51
CA GLU A 102 3.89 5.52 19.68
C GLU A 102 4.22 6.27 18.38
N ALA A 103 3.19 6.82 17.72
CA ALA A 103 3.35 7.54 16.45
C ALA A 103 4.15 8.85 16.62
N SER A 104 3.96 9.54 17.75
CA SER A 104 4.69 10.78 18.03
C SER A 104 6.19 10.52 18.23
N SER A 105 6.55 9.42 18.92
CA SER A 105 7.94 9.02 19.14
C SER A 105 8.67 8.65 17.85
N LEU A 106 8.00 7.92 16.93
CA LEU A 106 8.58 7.56 15.62
C LEU A 106 8.81 8.77 14.73
N VAL A 107 7.89 9.75 14.76
CA VAL A 107 8.02 11.00 14.00
C VAL A 107 9.17 11.86 14.53
N GLU A 108 9.34 11.96 15.86
CA GLU A 108 10.47 12.67 16.47
C GLU A 108 11.82 12.02 16.14
N GLU A 109 11.91 10.69 16.20
CA GLU A 109 13.13 9.96 15.82
C GLU A 109 13.47 10.21 14.35
N PHE A 110 12.49 10.08 13.45
CA PHE A 110 12.67 10.34 12.03
C PHE A 110 13.08 11.80 11.76
N ALA A 111 12.50 12.76 12.50
CA ALA A 111 12.83 14.17 12.40
C ALA A 111 14.27 14.47 12.83
N GLY A 112 14.71 13.87 13.94
CA GLY A 112 16.08 13.99 14.45
C GLY A 112 17.12 13.39 13.51
N GLN A 113 16.84 12.21 12.94
CA GLN A 113 17.74 11.53 12.01
C GLN A 113 17.93 12.29 10.69
N ASN A 114 16.89 12.97 10.20
CA ASN A 114 16.93 13.66 8.91
C ASN A 114 17.16 15.19 9.02
N GLY A 115 17.25 15.72 10.24
CA GLY A 115 17.42 17.17 10.47
C GLY A 115 16.25 18.00 9.93
N LEU A 116 15.02 17.58 10.21
CA LEU A 116 13.82 18.28 9.74
C LEU A 116 13.59 19.58 10.51
N ASP A 117 13.07 20.59 9.82
CA ASP A 117 12.68 21.86 10.45
C ASP A 117 11.44 21.68 11.34
N GLU A 118 11.33 22.46 12.42
CA GLU A 118 10.21 22.42 13.36
C GLU A 118 8.84 22.49 12.65
N LYS A 119 8.71 23.36 11.64
CA LYS A 119 7.48 23.50 10.84
C LYS A 119 7.12 22.23 10.06
N CYS A 120 8.12 21.49 9.59
CA CYS A 120 7.92 20.23 8.89
C CYS A 120 7.47 19.13 9.87
N VAL A 121 8.05 19.12 11.08
CA VAL A 121 7.68 18.17 12.14
C VAL A 121 6.24 18.43 12.60
N GLU A 122 5.87 19.69 12.87
CA GLU A 122 4.50 20.07 13.20
C GLU A 122 3.51 19.65 12.10
N ALA A 123 3.87 19.90 10.82
CA ALA A 123 3.04 19.53 9.69
C ALA A 123 2.84 18.02 9.58
N LEU A 124 3.86 17.22 9.88
CA LEU A 124 3.81 15.76 9.88
C LEU A 124 2.99 15.22 11.06
N LEU A 125 3.19 15.75 12.27
CA LEU A 125 2.41 15.39 13.46
C LEU A 125 0.93 15.75 13.33
N ALA A 126 0.60 16.81 12.59
CA ALA A 126 -0.77 17.19 12.29
C ALA A 126 -1.50 16.22 11.32
N GLN A 127 -0.76 15.30 10.67
CA GLN A 127 -1.37 14.31 9.76
C GLN A 127 -1.97 13.11 10.47
N THR A 128 -2.74 12.31 9.74
CA THR A 128 -3.23 11.02 10.24
C THR A 128 -2.07 10.03 10.45
N PRO A 129 -2.20 9.08 11.40
CA PRO A 129 -1.14 8.08 11.66
C PRO A 129 -0.76 7.28 10.41
N GLN A 130 -1.71 7.04 9.50
CA GLN A 130 -1.43 6.35 8.23
C GLN A 130 -0.53 7.17 7.31
N VAL A 131 -0.76 8.49 7.21
CA VAL A 131 0.11 9.40 6.44
C VAL A 131 1.50 9.49 7.05
N GLN A 132 1.58 9.60 8.37
CA GLN A 132 2.86 9.61 9.10
C GLN A 132 3.67 8.33 8.80
N ASN A 133 3.06 7.17 9.00
CA ASN A 133 3.70 5.88 8.74
C ASN A 133 4.12 5.73 7.28
N HIS A 134 3.28 6.13 6.33
CA HIS A 134 3.62 6.05 4.91
C HIS A 134 4.85 6.91 4.56
N VAL A 135 4.94 8.11 5.11
CA VAL A 135 6.09 9.01 4.90
C VAL A 135 7.36 8.44 5.53
N ILE A 136 7.26 7.83 6.71
CA ILE A 136 8.38 7.18 7.41
C ILE A 136 8.84 5.92 6.64
N LEU A 137 7.90 5.10 6.15
CA LEU A 137 8.18 3.88 5.39
C LEU A 137 8.88 4.15 4.05
N GLN A 138 8.73 5.35 3.48
CA GLN A 138 9.49 5.77 2.30
C GLN A 138 10.99 5.98 2.60
N GLY A 139 11.42 5.81 3.84
CA GLY A 139 12.82 5.84 4.26
C GLY A 139 13.37 7.25 4.46
N PRO A 140 14.69 7.38 4.71
CA PRO A 140 15.32 8.66 4.99
C PRO A 140 15.13 9.68 3.86
N ALA A 141 15.08 10.96 4.23
CA ALA A 141 14.95 12.08 3.32
C ALA A 141 16.34 12.59 2.93
N GLU A 142 17.05 11.85 2.08
CA GLU A 142 18.38 12.25 1.62
C GLU A 142 18.27 13.31 0.51
N GLY A 143 18.82 14.50 0.76
CA GLY A 143 18.84 15.57 -0.24
C GLY A 143 19.33 16.91 0.28
N ARG A 144 19.32 17.91 -0.62
CA ARG A 144 19.75 19.29 -0.31
C ARG A 144 18.80 20.01 0.65
N ASN A 145 17.55 19.55 0.74
CA ASN A 145 16.55 20.05 1.69
C ASN A 145 15.60 18.89 2.10
N PRO A 146 15.86 18.22 3.23
CA PRO A 146 15.07 17.08 3.70
C PRO A 146 13.63 17.49 4.06
N SER A 147 13.45 18.64 4.70
CA SER A 147 12.13 19.20 5.05
C SER A 147 11.23 19.37 3.83
N ALA A 148 11.75 19.91 2.73
CA ALA A 148 10.97 20.10 1.50
C ALA A 148 10.57 18.76 0.85
N MET A 149 11.44 17.75 0.94
CA MET A 149 11.14 16.40 0.47
C MET A 149 10.02 15.76 1.30
N VAL A 150 10.13 15.82 2.63
CA VAL A 150 9.10 15.29 3.54
C VAL A 150 7.76 15.99 3.33
N MET A 151 7.74 17.33 3.21
CA MET A 151 6.51 18.07 2.88
C MET A 151 5.89 17.63 1.55
N SER A 152 6.72 17.35 0.53
CA SER A 152 6.23 16.83 -0.75
C SER A 152 5.67 15.41 -0.63
N ARG A 153 6.28 14.56 0.21
CA ARG A 153 5.79 13.22 0.51
C ARG A 153 4.46 13.26 1.25
N ILE A 154 4.32 14.13 2.25
CA ILE A 154 3.06 14.36 2.97
C ILE A 154 1.96 14.73 1.99
N TRP A 155 2.21 15.69 1.09
CA TRP A 155 1.22 16.13 0.13
C TRP A 155 0.78 15.03 -0.85
N LYS A 156 1.72 14.16 -1.29
CA LYS A 156 1.38 12.99 -2.11
C LYS A 156 0.57 11.96 -1.31
N ALA A 157 1.04 11.64 -0.10
CA ALA A 157 0.40 10.68 0.78
C ALA A 157 -1.04 11.08 1.12
N GLN A 158 -1.31 12.37 1.34
CA GLN A 158 -2.67 12.89 1.56
C GLN A 158 -3.62 12.63 0.37
N ARG A 159 -3.11 12.53 -0.85
CA ARG A 159 -3.92 12.28 -2.05
C ARG A 159 -4.05 10.79 -2.36
N GLU A 160 -3.00 10.02 -2.12
CA GLU A 160 -2.93 8.61 -2.49
C GLU A 160 -3.50 7.70 -1.39
N LEU A 161 -3.20 7.97 -0.11
CA LEU A 161 -3.67 7.11 0.99
C LEU A 161 -5.18 7.02 1.17
N PRO A 162 -6.01 8.07 0.99
CA PRO A 162 -7.45 7.87 1.05
C PRO A 162 -7.94 6.87 -0.01
N ASP A 163 -7.27 6.80 -1.16
CA ASP A 163 -7.60 5.84 -2.22
C ASP A 163 -7.09 4.42 -1.87
N LEU A 164 -5.85 4.28 -1.38
CA LEU A 164 -5.31 2.97 -0.97
C LEU A 164 -6.05 2.36 0.24
N ALA A 165 -6.41 3.17 1.24
CA ALA A 165 -7.17 2.70 2.39
C ALA A 165 -8.58 2.28 1.96
N ALA A 166 -9.24 3.07 1.11
CA ALA A 166 -10.55 2.72 0.56
C ALA A 166 -10.49 1.47 -0.33
N GLN A 167 -9.43 1.29 -1.11
CA GLN A 167 -9.21 0.09 -1.92
C GLN A 167 -8.99 -1.16 -1.06
N THR A 168 -8.21 -1.04 0.02
CA THR A 168 -7.97 -2.16 0.95
C THR A 168 -9.26 -2.57 1.66
N GLU A 169 -10.04 -1.59 2.11
CA GLU A 169 -11.35 -1.81 2.72
C GLU A 169 -12.34 -2.43 1.72
N LEU A 170 -12.36 -1.96 0.47
CA LEU A 170 -13.18 -2.54 -0.59
C LEU A 170 -12.78 -3.99 -0.87
N GLN A 171 -11.49 -4.30 -0.95
CA GLN A 171 -11.01 -5.67 -1.11
C GLN A 171 -11.46 -6.56 0.04
N ALA A 172 -11.35 -6.09 1.29
CA ALA A 172 -11.86 -6.81 2.45
C ALA A 172 -13.37 -7.07 2.34
N GLN A 173 -14.16 -6.08 1.91
CA GLN A 173 -15.60 -6.23 1.68
C GLN A 173 -15.91 -7.24 0.57
N VAL A 174 -15.14 -7.25 -0.51
CA VAL A 174 -15.26 -8.26 -1.59
C VAL A 174 -14.99 -9.66 -1.04
N GLU A 175 -13.95 -9.85 -0.23
CA GLU A 175 -13.64 -11.14 0.41
C GLU A 175 -14.75 -11.60 1.35
N THR A 176 -15.22 -10.71 2.22
CA THR A 176 -16.36 -11.02 3.11
C THR A 176 -17.58 -11.41 2.30
N PHE A 177 -17.88 -10.68 1.23
CA PHE A 177 -19.01 -10.99 0.36
C PHE A 177 -18.88 -12.34 -0.35
N ILE A 178 -17.68 -12.70 -0.81
CA ILE A 178 -17.38 -14.01 -1.43
C ILE A 178 -17.68 -15.14 -0.44
N VAL A 179 -17.21 -15.01 0.80
CA VAL A 179 -17.39 -16.01 1.86
C VAL A 179 -18.86 -16.10 2.28
N GLU A 180 -19.51 -14.97 2.54
CA GLU A 180 -20.90 -14.91 2.98
C GLU A 180 -21.88 -15.51 1.95
N ASN A 181 -21.62 -15.28 0.66
CA ASN A 181 -22.49 -15.77 -0.41
C ASN A 181 -22.02 -17.11 -1.00
N SER A 182 -20.93 -17.69 -0.47
CA SER A 182 -20.34 -18.96 -0.92
C SER A 182 -20.13 -18.99 -2.43
N LEU A 183 -19.43 -17.96 -2.97
CA LEU A 183 -19.17 -17.87 -4.41
C LEU A 183 -18.12 -18.90 -4.85
N ASP A 184 -18.31 -19.43 -6.05
CA ASP A 184 -17.35 -20.35 -6.67
C ASP A 184 -16.02 -19.65 -7.00
N GLU A 185 -14.91 -20.39 -7.03
CA GLU A 185 -13.57 -19.84 -7.26
C GLU A 185 -13.46 -19.05 -8.58
N GLN A 186 -14.13 -19.52 -9.64
CA GLN A 186 -14.14 -18.80 -10.92
C GLN A 186 -14.87 -17.45 -10.83
N CYS A 187 -15.93 -17.38 -10.02
CA CYS A 187 -16.68 -16.14 -9.83
C CYS A 187 -15.95 -15.18 -8.89
N SER A 188 -15.30 -15.69 -7.84
CA SER A 188 -14.50 -14.87 -6.92
C SER A 188 -13.31 -14.24 -7.65
N GLU A 189 -12.58 -14.99 -8.46
CA GLU A 189 -11.46 -14.49 -9.26
C GLU A 189 -11.93 -13.46 -10.32
N ALA A 190 -13.08 -13.73 -10.96
CA ALA A 190 -13.69 -12.76 -11.88
C ALA A 190 -14.05 -11.45 -11.18
N LEU A 191 -14.61 -11.51 -9.96
CA LEU A 191 -14.97 -10.31 -9.18
C LEU A 191 -13.74 -9.52 -8.72
N ARG A 192 -12.70 -10.21 -8.25
CA ARG A 192 -11.42 -9.60 -7.83
C ARG A 192 -10.70 -8.89 -8.99
N SER A 193 -10.83 -9.41 -10.21
CA SER A 193 -10.20 -8.84 -11.41
C SER A 193 -11.00 -7.72 -12.08
N GLN A 194 -12.23 -7.42 -11.62
CA GLN A 194 -12.99 -6.27 -12.10
C GLN A 194 -12.45 -4.93 -11.59
N SER A 195 -12.89 -3.83 -12.23
CA SER A 195 -12.63 -2.48 -11.73
C SER A 195 -13.27 -2.25 -10.35
N THR A 196 -12.70 -1.34 -9.58
CA THR A 196 -13.24 -0.92 -8.27
C THR A 196 -14.68 -0.42 -8.37
N GLU A 197 -15.02 0.33 -9.41
CA GLU A 197 -16.40 0.78 -9.67
C GLU A 197 -17.37 -0.39 -9.86
N CYS A 198 -16.96 -1.43 -10.59
CA CYS A 198 -17.77 -2.63 -10.81
C CYS A 198 -17.97 -3.40 -9.49
N GLN A 199 -16.91 -3.57 -8.70
CA GLN A 199 -16.98 -4.22 -7.38
C GLN A 199 -17.95 -3.49 -6.45
N VAL A 200 -17.84 -2.16 -6.36
CA VAL A 200 -18.74 -1.32 -5.56
C VAL A 200 -20.19 -1.43 -6.05
N ALA A 201 -20.42 -1.41 -7.35
CA ALA A 201 -21.77 -1.57 -7.92
C ALA A 201 -22.38 -2.94 -7.59
N VAL A 202 -21.59 -4.01 -7.65
CA VAL A 202 -22.03 -5.38 -7.33
C VAL A 202 -22.36 -5.52 -5.85
N LEU A 203 -21.49 -5.00 -4.96
CA LEU A 203 -21.69 -4.98 -3.51
C LEU A 203 -22.90 -4.12 -3.12
N GLY A 204 -23.06 -2.96 -3.75
CA GLY A 204 -24.17 -2.03 -3.52
C GLY A 204 -25.55 -2.59 -3.90
N GLN A 205 -25.61 -3.63 -4.74
CA GLN A 205 -26.85 -4.35 -5.03
C GLN A 205 -27.26 -5.36 -3.95
N GLY A 206 -26.51 -5.45 -2.85
CA GLY A 206 -26.84 -6.26 -1.67
C GLY A 206 -26.50 -7.75 -1.82
N PRO A 207 -26.83 -8.58 -0.83
CA PRO A 207 -26.46 -9.99 -0.80
C PRO A 207 -27.05 -10.77 -1.99
N ALA A 208 -26.29 -11.73 -2.51
CA ALA A 208 -26.70 -12.62 -3.59
C ALA A 208 -27.51 -13.81 -3.04
N SER A 209 -28.65 -13.51 -2.41
CA SER A 209 -29.56 -14.54 -1.89
C SER A 209 -30.41 -15.11 -3.02
N GLY A 210 -29.99 -16.24 -3.59
CA GLY A 210 -30.69 -16.92 -4.68
C GLY A 210 -30.30 -18.38 -4.83
N ARG A 211 -30.91 -19.08 -5.80
CA ARG A 211 -30.67 -20.51 -6.07
C ARG A 211 -29.22 -20.80 -6.51
N ASN A 212 -28.54 -19.80 -7.07
CA ASN A 212 -27.11 -19.83 -7.38
C ASN A 212 -26.55 -18.40 -7.27
N ALA A 213 -25.80 -18.12 -6.19
CA ALA A 213 -25.23 -16.80 -5.91
C ALA A 213 -24.19 -16.38 -6.96
N SER A 214 -23.31 -17.30 -7.37
CA SER A 214 -22.29 -17.09 -8.41
C SER A 214 -22.87 -16.61 -9.74
N ALA A 215 -23.96 -17.24 -10.20
CA ALA A 215 -24.64 -16.87 -11.43
C ALA A 215 -25.26 -15.46 -11.34
N MET A 216 -25.78 -15.10 -10.17
CA MET A 216 -26.31 -13.75 -9.93
C MET A 216 -25.20 -12.70 -9.96
N VAL A 217 -24.10 -12.92 -9.25
CA VAL A 217 -22.95 -11.99 -9.19
C VAL A 217 -22.33 -11.82 -10.56
N THR A 218 -22.13 -12.91 -11.30
CA THR A 218 -21.67 -12.88 -12.71
C THR A 218 -22.62 -12.07 -13.59
N GLY A 219 -23.94 -12.26 -13.42
CA GLY A 219 -24.95 -11.48 -14.11
C GLY A 219 -24.90 -9.98 -13.78
N ARG A 220 -24.61 -9.61 -12.53
CA ARG A 220 -24.43 -8.20 -12.13
C ARG A 220 -23.19 -7.59 -12.78
N MET A 221 -22.05 -8.27 -12.72
CA MET A 221 -20.83 -7.82 -13.40
C MET A 221 -21.04 -7.63 -14.91
N ALA A 222 -21.71 -8.58 -15.57
CA ALA A 222 -22.02 -8.48 -17.00
C ALA A 222 -22.99 -7.32 -17.33
N LYS A 223 -23.90 -6.95 -16.42
CA LYS A 223 -24.78 -5.80 -16.59
C LYS A 223 -24.02 -4.48 -16.42
N PHE A 224 -23.08 -4.40 -15.48
CA PHE A 224 -22.20 -3.24 -15.30
C PHE A 224 -21.31 -3.02 -16.54
N GLN A 225 -20.70 -4.08 -17.07
CA GLN A 225 -19.90 -4.01 -18.31
C GLN A 225 -20.71 -3.56 -19.53
N LYS A 226 -22.02 -3.82 -19.54
CA LYS A 226 -22.95 -3.35 -20.59
C LYS A 226 -23.47 -1.93 -20.34
N GLY A 227 -23.09 -1.28 -19.24
CA GLY A 227 -23.54 0.06 -18.84
C GLY A 227 -25.03 0.12 -18.47
N ILE A 228 -25.61 -1.00 -18.04
CA ILE A 228 -27.04 -1.10 -17.68
C ILE A 228 -27.28 -0.66 -16.23
N ILE A 229 -26.23 -0.67 -15.41
CA ILE A 229 -26.17 -0.31 -13.99
C ILE A 229 -24.84 0.37 -13.72
#